data_AF-A0A3S5CAW1-F1
#
_entry.id   AF-A0A3S5CAW1-F1
#
_cell.length_a   1.000
_cell.length_b   1.000
_cell.length_c   1.000
_cell.angle_alpha   90.00
_cell.angle_beta   90.00
_cell.angle_gamma   90.00
#
_symmetry.space_group_name_H-M   'P 1'
#
loop_
_entity.id
_entity.type
_entity.pdbx_description
1 polymer ?
#
loop_
_entity_poly.entity_id
_entity_poly.type
_entity_poly.pdbx_seq_one_letter_code
_entity_poly.pdbx_strand_id
1 'polypeptide(L)'
;MLIKVIEPIVYLVIIINLVIAISYKRKSKKTPVKVVAPIVILGIGLFVCDTVYTHRSFSSVEKAVEAYGDNAEIIRILQGENSTYVIMDNEGTVEGKIFPESSGKWKLPDSIFYGTGREYQDVKINIDMSTIEINGEWYVLVVPNDDNYVIADVKDSVGTKFLEAENNKNEKICYGYMEHKPKDYWISVNGEKISLD
;
A
#
# COMPACT_ATOMS: atom_id res chain seq x y z
N MET A 1 3.38 1.61 14.58
CA MET A 1 4.36 2.45 15.34
C MET A 1 5.78 1.90 15.61
N LEU A 2 6.01 0.79 16.33
CA LEU A 2 7.37 0.40 16.83
C LEU A 2 8.40 0.11 15.71
N ILE A 3 7.99 -0.58 14.64
CA ILE A 3 8.86 -0.96 13.52
C ILE A 3 9.29 0.28 12.71
N LYS A 4 8.36 1.21 12.43
CA LYS A 4 8.63 2.49 11.75
C LYS A 4 9.70 3.34 12.47
N VAL A 5 9.84 3.21 13.79
CA VAL A 5 10.88 3.91 14.57
C VAL A 5 12.18 3.11 14.64
N ILE A 6 12.11 1.78 14.69
CA ILE A 6 13.29 0.91 14.81
C ILE A 6 14.07 0.84 13.50
N GLU A 7 13.40 0.74 12.35
CA GLU A 7 14.07 0.68 11.04
C GLU A 7 15.07 1.81 10.79
N PRO A 8 14.71 3.10 10.89
CA PRO A 8 15.66 4.19 10.63
C PRO A 8 16.83 4.17 11.63
N ILE A 9 16.62 3.74 12.87
CA ILE A 9 17.67 3.58 13.87
C ILE A 9 18.65 2.49 13.45
N VAL A 10 18.16 1.33 13.01
CA VAL A 10 19.03 0.22 12.57
C VAL A 10 19.78 0.59 11.29
N TYR A 11 19.13 1.25 10.32
CA TYR A 11 19.80 1.77 9.13
C TYR A 11 20.93 2.75 9.49
N LEU A 12 20.69 3.65 10.44
CA LEU A 12 21.70 4.60 10.91
C LEU A 12 22.89 3.88 11.56
N VAL A 13 22.65 2.82 12.35
CA VAL A 13 23.72 1.97 12.90
C VAL A 13 24.50 1.25 11.80
N ILE A 14 23.83 0.72 10.77
CA ILE A 14 24.46 0.08 9.61
C ILE A 14 25.34 1.07 8.85
N ILE A 15 24.85 2.29 8.59
CA ILE A 15 25.60 3.35 7.89
C ILE A 15 26.85 3.74 8.68
N ILE A 16 26.73 3.95 10.00
CA ILE A 16 27.88 4.27 10.86
C ILE A 16 28.94 3.17 10.77
N ASN A 17 28.54 1.91 10.88
CA ASN A 17 29.47 0.78 10.79
C ASN A 17 30.11 0.65 9.40
N LEU A 18 29.37 0.93 8.31
CA LEU A 18 29.88 1.00 6.94
C LEU A 18 30.94 2.10 6.79
N VAL A 19 30.67 3.31 7.30
CA VAL A 19 31.62 4.44 7.27
C VAL A 19 32.89 4.09 8.03
N ILE A 20 32.77 3.45 9.19
CA ILE A 20 33.90 2.95 9.98
C ILE A 20 34.69 1.91 9.16
N ALA A 21 34.01 0.93 8.56
CA ALA A 21 34.65 -0.12 7.75
C ALA A 21 35.43 0.47 6.55
N ILE A 22 34.83 1.43 5.83
CA ILE A 22 35.47 2.12 4.69
C ILE A 22 36.67 2.93 5.17
N SER A 23 36.54 3.65 6.29
CA SER A 23 37.64 4.43 6.88
C SER A 23 38.81 3.56 7.30
N TYR A 24 38.54 2.38 7.89
CA TYR A 24 39.56 1.38 8.19
C TYR A 24 40.19 0.81 6.93
N LYS A 25 39.40 0.50 5.90
CA LYS A 25 39.91 -0.01 4.61
C LYS A 25 40.81 1.01 3.90
N ARG A 26 40.56 2.32 4.08
CA ARG A 26 41.40 3.40 3.56
C ARG A 26 42.74 3.50 4.28
N LYS A 27 42.80 3.18 5.58
CA LYS A 27 44.03 3.16 6.39
C LYS A 27 44.77 1.81 6.37
N SER A 28 44.08 0.70 6.11
CA SER A 28 44.59 -0.67 6.14
C SER A 28 43.98 -1.46 4.98
N LYS A 29 44.79 -2.18 4.19
CA LYS A 29 44.29 -3.02 3.08
C LYS A 29 43.40 -4.20 3.53
N LYS A 30 43.24 -4.44 4.84
CA LYS A 30 42.43 -5.53 5.39
C LYS A 30 41.15 -4.97 6.03
N THR A 31 39.99 -5.46 5.59
CA THR A 31 38.70 -5.15 6.21
C THR A 31 38.63 -5.83 7.58
N PRO A 32 38.38 -5.10 8.69
CA PRO A 32 38.30 -5.71 10.01
C PRO A 32 37.01 -6.52 10.16
N VAL A 33 37.15 -7.84 10.36
CA VAL A 33 36.03 -8.77 10.59
C VAL A 33 35.13 -8.30 11.75
N LYS A 34 35.70 -7.67 12.77
CA LYS A 34 34.97 -7.09 13.92
C LYS A 34 34.00 -5.97 13.55
N VAL A 35 34.17 -5.32 12.40
CA VAL A 35 33.26 -4.27 11.89
C VAL A 35 32.25 -4.84 10.90
N VAL A 36 32.63 -5.86 10.12
CA VAL A 36 31.73 -6.48 9.13
C VAL A 36 30.71 -7.42 9.80
N ALA A 37 31.13 -8.20 10.80
CA ALA A 37 30.25 -9.14 11.51
C ALA A 37 28.98 -8.49 12.09
N PRO A 38 29.02 -7.36 12.82
CA PRO A 38 27.82 -6.73 13.34
C PRO A 38 26.90 -6.19 12.24
N ILE A 39 27.44 -5.72 11.11
CA ILE A 39 26.62 -5.27 9.96
C ILE A 39 25.82 -6.44 9.39
N VAL A 40 26.47 -7.60 9.20
CA VAL A 40 25.83 -8.79 8.66
C VAL A 40 24.76 -9.31 9.63
N ILE A 41 25.04 -9.35 10.93
CA ILE A 41 24.08 -9.78 11.96
C ILE A 41 22.86 -8.85 11.98
N LEU A 42 23.06 -7.53 11.95
CA LEU A 42 21.96 -6.55 11.91
C LEU A 42 21.15 -6.67 10.61
N GLY A 43 21.81 -6.86 9.47
CA GLY A 43 21.14 -7.07 8.19
C GLY A 43 20.27 -8.33 8.17
N ILE A 44 20.79 -9.46 8.68
CA ILE A 44 20.00 -10.69 8.82
C ILE A 44 18.85 -10.49 9.81
N GLY A 45 19.09 -9.81 10.94
CA GLY A 45 18.05 -9.52 11.92
C GLY A 45 16.90 -8.70 11.35
N LEU A 46 17.20 -7.65 10.58
CA LEU A 46 16.20 -6.86 9.86
C LEU A 46 15.41 -7.72 8.86
N PHE A 47 16.09 -8.55 8.07
CA PHE A 47 15.45 -9.43 7.11
C PHE A 47 14.49 -10.43 7.78
N VAL A 48 14.88 -10.99 8.92
CA VAL A 48 14.01 -11.90 9.70
C VAL A 48 12.82 -11.12 10.28
N CYS A 49 13.02 -9.92 10.84
CA CYS A 49 11.94 -9.09 11.34
C CYS A 49 10.93 -8.74 10.25
N ASP A 50 11.39 -8.34 9.07
CA ASP A 50 10.55 -8.02 7.92
C ASP A 50 9.79 -9.26 7.41
N THR A 51 10.47 -10.42 7.34
CA THR A 51 9.81 -11.70 7.00
C THR A 51 8.73 -12.06 8.01
N VAL A 52 8.97 -11.87 9.31
CA VAL A 52 7.98 -12.15 10.36
C VAL A 52 6.81 -11.16 10.28
N TYR A 53 7.09 -9.90 9.95
CA TYR A 53 6.07 -8.87 9.79
C TYR A 53 5.14 -9.17 8.61
N THR A 54 5.69 -9.53 7.46
CA THR A 54 4.94 -9.90 6.25
C THR A 54 4.18 -11.23 6.39
N HIS A 55 4.68 -12.16 7.21
CA HIS A 55 3.98 -13.42 7.53
C HIS A 55 2.99 -13.29 8.68
N ARG A 56 2.88 -12.10 9.30
CA ARG A 56 1.93 -11.89 10.39
C ARG A 56 0.52 -12.03 9.86
N SER A 57 -0.23 -12.90 10.52
CA SER A 57 -1.61 -13.21 10.17
C SER A 57 -2.55 -12.73 11.27
N PHE A 58 -3.69 -12.17 10.90
CA PHE A 58 -4.70 -11.61 11.79
C PHE A 58 -5.98 -12.42 11.74
N SER A 59 -6.72 -12.42 12.85
CA SER A 59 -7.98 -13.17 12.97
C SER A 59 -9.15 -12.51 12.23
N SER A 60 -9.02 -11.23 11.89
CA SER A 60 -10.03 -10.48 11.15
C SER A 60 -9.35 -9.39 10.32
N VAL A 61 -10.06 -8.86 9.32
CA VAL A 61 -9.55 -7.81 8.44
C VAL A 61 -9.37 -6.50 9.21
N GLU A 62 -10.25 -6.21 10.18
CA GLU A 62 -10.18 -5.00 11.01
C GLU A 62 -8.87 -4.95 11.82
N LYS A 63 -8.46 -6.07 12.40
CA LYS A 63 -7.18 -6.17 13.10
C LYS A 63 -5.98 -6.04 12.16
N ALA A 64 -6.12 -6.48 10.92
CA ALA A 64 -5.08 -6.30 9.92
C ALA A 64 -4.96 -4.82 9.52
N VAL A 65 -6.09 -4.14 9.33
CA VAL A 65 -6.17 -2.70 9.04
C VAL A 65 -5.58 -1.87 10.17
N GLU A 66 -5.97 -2.15 11.42
CA GLU A 66 -5.44 -1.50 12.63
C GLU A 66 -3.91 -1.67 12.75
N ALA A 67 -3.39 -2.83 12.34
CA ALA A 67 -1.96 -3.07 12.34
C ALA A 67 -1.22 -2.43 11.16
N TYR A 68 -1.91 -2.16 10.05
CA TYR A 68 -1.36 -1.53 8.85
C TYR A 68 -1.26 -0.01 9.02
N GLY A 69 -2.39 0.67 9.23
CA GLY A 69 -2.45 2.11 9.51
C GLY A 69 -2.72 2.31 10.99
N ASP A 70 -1.88 3.08 11.70
CA ASP A 70 -1.97 3.33 13.14
C ASP A 70 -3.35 3.96 13.49
N ASN A 71 -4.39 3.13 13.66
CA ASN A 71 -5.82 3.46 13.77
C ASN A 71 -6.51 3.97 12.49
N ALA A 72 -6.19 3.40 11.32
CA ALA A 72 -6.95 3.70 10.10
C ALA A 72 -8.44 3.37 10.28
N GLU A 73 -9.31 4.28 9.84
CA GLU A 73 -10.76 4.09 9.90
C GLU A 73 -11.26 3.45 8.62
N ILE A 74 -12.02 2.37 8.75
CA ILE A 74 -12.56 1.64 7.60
C ILE A 74 -13.79 2.37 7.06
N ILE A 75 -13.71 2.85 5.83
CA ILE A 75 -14.83 3.46 5.10
C ILE A 75 -15.68 2.36 4.45
N ARG A 76 -15.04 1.45 3.70
CA ARG A 76 -15.72 0.34 3.02
C ARG A 76 -14.84 -0.89 2.91
N ILE A 77 -15.51 -2.05 2.93
CA ILE A 77 -14.91 -3.37 2.75
C ILE A 77 -15.57 -4.01 1.54
N LEU A 78 -14.76 -4.38 0.56
CA LEU A 78 -15.17 -5.16 -0.60
C LEU A 78 -14.55 -6.55 -0.50
N GLN A 79 -15.36 -7.51 -0.09
CA GLN A 79 -14.94 -8.89 0.06
C GLN A 79 -14.79 -9.56 -1.31
N GLY A 80 -13.58 -10.00 -1.62
CA GLY A 80 -13.28 -10.90 -2.75
C GLY A 80 -13.18 -12.35 -2.29
N GLU A 81 -12.79 -13.24 -3.20
CA GLU A 81 -12.72 -14.68 -2.92
C GLU A 81 -11.54 -15.05 -2.00
N ASN A 82 -10.34 -14.54 -2.28
CA ASN A 82 -9.10 -14.86 -1.55
C ASN A 82 -8.45 -13.62 -0.89
N SER A 83 -9.22 -12.55 -0.79
CA SER A 83 -8.72 -11.21 -0.45
C SER A 83 -9.87 -10.26 -0.20
N THR A 84 -9.55 -9.11 0.38
CA THR A 84 -10.51 -8.03 0.59
C THR A 84 -9.86 -6.71 0.21
N TYR A 85 -10.55 -5.92 -0.61
CA TYR A 85 -10.16 -4.53 -0.84
C TYR A 85 -10.81 -3.66 0.23
N VAL A 86 -9.99 -2.95 0.98
CA VAL A 86 -10.42 -2.06 2.07
C VAL A 86 -10.13 -0.64 1.65
N ILE A 87 -11.18 0.18 1.64
CA ILE A 87 -11.09 1.64 1.52
C ILE A 87 -11.07 2.19 2.94
N MET A 88 -10.03 2.92 3.29
CA MET A 88 -9.82 3.43 4.64
C MET A 88 -9.36 4.89 4.62
N ASP A 89 -9.64 5.61 5.70
CA ASP A 89 -9.02 6.88 6.02
C ASP A 89 -7.81 6.62 6.92
N ASN A 90 -6.63 6.99 6.44
CA ASN A 90 -5.37 6.87 7.15
C ASN A 90 -4.79 8.27 7.36
N GLU A 91 -4.95 8.81 8.57
CA GLU A 91 -4.47 10.14 8.96
C GLU A 91 -4.97 11.27 8.04
N GLY A 92 -6.22 11.19 7.56
CA GLY A 92 -6.85 12.18 6.69
C GLY A 92 -6.64 11.91 5.19
N THR A 93 -5.93 10.83 4.84
CA THR A 93 -5.74 10.38 3.46
C THR A 93 -6.60 9.16 3.20
N VAL A 94 -7.52 9.25 2.24
CA VAL A 94 -8.31 8.10 1.81
C VAL A 94 -7.48 7.24 0.86
N GLU A 95 -7.25 5.98 1.23
CA GLU A 95 -6.51 5.02 0.41
C GLU A 95 -7.25 3.68 0.32
N GLY A 96 -7.01 2.96 -0.77
CA GLY A 96 -7.48 1.60 -0.97
C GLY A 96 -6.33 0.61 -0.86
N LYS A 97 -6.54 -0.49 -0.11
CA LYS A 97 -5.54 -1.55 0.05
C LYS A 97 -6.15 -2.93 -0.02
N ILE A 98 -5.39 -3.86 -0.60
CA ILE A 98 -5.77 -5.27 -0.73
C ILE A 98 -5.18 -6.05 0.44
N PHE A 99 -6.04 -6.60 1.30
CA PHE A 99 -5.66 -7.52 2.36
C PHE A 99 -5.88 -8.96 1.90
N PRO A 100 -4.82 -9.76 1.70
CA PRO A 100 -4.97 -11.14 1.29
C PRO A 100 -5.46 -12.02 2.45
N GLU A 101 -6.25 -13.02 2.09
CA GLU A 101 -6.78 -14.05 2.98
C GLU A 101 -5.99 -15.34 2.76
N SER A 102 -5.61 -16.02 3.83
CA SER A 102 -4.98 -17.33 3.79
C SER A 102 -5.42 -18.17 4.98
N SER A 103 -6.24 -19.19 4.70
CA SER A 103 -6.67 -20.22 5.65
C SER A 103 -7.47 -19.67 6.85
N GLY A 104 -8.41 -18.77 6.58
CA GLY A 104 -9.21 -18.05 7.57
C GLY A 104 -8.46 -16.93 8.30
N LYS A 105 -7.35 -16.43 7.75
CA LYS A 105 -6.54 -15.38 8.37
C LYS A 105 -6.08 -14.34 7.38
N TRP A 106 -6.08 -13.10 7.82
CA TRP A 106 -5.76 -11.92 7.01
C TRP A 106 -4.28 -11.56 7.12
N LYS A 107 -3.67 -11.08 6.05
CA LYS A 107 -2.28 -10.60 6.05
C LYS A 107 -2.22 -9.11 5.69
N LEU A 108 -1.07 -8.48 5.95
CA LEU A 108 -0.88 -7.06 5.63
C LEU A 108 -0.72 -6.82 4.11
N PRO A 109 -1.15 -5.64 3.63
CA PRO A 109 -1.08 -5.24 2.22
C PRO A 109 0.34 -4.73 1.90
N ASP A 110 1.37 -5.57 1.93
CA ASP A 110 2.75 -5.15 1.55
C ASP A 110 3.66 -6.31 1.15
N SER A 111 3.08 -7.47 0.89
CA SER A 111 3.84 -8.54 0.26
C SER A 111 3.86 -8.26 -1.25
N ILE A 112 5.06 -8.19 -1.82
CA ILE A 112 5.45 -8.18 -3.26
C ILE A 112 4.70 -9.19 -4.17
N PHE A 113 3.75 -9.95 -3.63
CA PHE A 113 2.98 -11.00 -4.26
C PHE A 113 1.47 -10.71 -4.40
N TYR A 114 0.93 -9.58 -3.89
CA TYR A 114 -0.53 -9.41 -3.80
C TYR A 114 -1.13 -8.16 -4.42
N GLY A 115 -0.34 -7.18 -4.87
CA GLY A 115 -0.91 -6.19 -5.78
C GLY A 115 0.03 -5.16 -6.36
N THR A 116 -0.31 -4.73 -7.58
CA THR A 116 0.27 -3.53 -8.20
C THR A 116 -0.75 -2.40 -8.10
N GLY A 117 -0.33 -1.33 -7.42
CA GLY A 117 -1.07 -0.07 -7.36
C GLY A 117 -0.53 0.90 -8.41
N ARG A 118 -1.41 1.58 -9.12
CA ARG A 118 -1.07 2.77 -9.90
C ARG A 118 -1.95 3.91 -9.45
N GLU A 119 -1.30 4.99 -9.03
CA GLU A 119 -1.96 6.24 -8.66
C GLU A 119 -1.83 7.24 -9.81
N TYR A 120 -2.95 7.75 -10.28
CA TYR A 120 -3.00 9.00 -11.03
C TYR A 120 -3.41 10.11 -10.07
N GLN A 121 -2.57 11.12 -9.94
CA GLN A 121 -2.82 12.27 -9.08
C GLN A 121 -2.97 13.51 -9.96
N ASP A 122 -4.10 14.20 -9.79
CA ASP A 122 -4.39 15.51 -10.36
C ASP A 122 -4.61 16.51 -9.22
N VAL A 123 -4.64 17.80 -9.52
CA VAL A 123 -4.97 18.86 -8.56
C VAL A 123 -6.34 18.63 -7.94
N LYS A 124 -7.28 18.03 -8.70
CA LYS A 124 -8.68 17.89 -8.29
C LYS A 124 -9.05 16.52 -7.76
N ILE A 125 -8.39 15.47 -8.25
CA ILE A 125 -8.75 14.08 -7.96
C ILE A 125 -7.52 13.19 -7.85
N ASN A 126 -7.66 12.14 -7.05
CA ASN A 126 -6.76 11.00 -7.00
C ASN A 126 -7.51 9.77 -7.50
N ILE A 127 -6.88 9.02 -8.40
CA ILE A 127 -7.39 7.74 -8.88
C ILE A 127 -6.38 6.67 -8.49
N ASP A 128 -6.76 5.82 -7.55
CA ASP A 128 -6.04 4.60 -7.19
C ASP A 128 -6.60 3.43 -8.00
N MET A 129 -5.72 2.76 -8.74
CA MET A 129 -6.01 1.49 -9.39
C MET A 129 -5.15 0.40 -8.75
N SER A 130 -5.81 -0.54 -8.09
CA SER A 130 -5.16 -1.63 -7.38
C SER A 130 -5.61 -2.97 -7.95
N THR A 131 -4.68 -3.89 -8.21
CA THR A 131 -5.00 -5.24 -8.71
C THR A 131 -4.39 -6.34 -7.87
N ILE A 132 -5.01 -7.53 -7.90
CA ILE A 132 -4.50 -8.75 -7.28
C ILE A 132 -3.88 -9.64 -8.37
N GLU A 133 -2.58 -9.88 -8.31
CA GLU A 133 -1.87 -10.65 -9.34
C GLU A 133 -2.37 -12.10 -9.49
N ILE A 134 -2.93 -12.69 -8.44
CA ILE A 134 -3.32 -14.10 -8.39
C ILE A 134 -4.59 -14.38 -9.21
N ASN A 135 -5.52 -13.41 -9.28
CA ASN A 135 -6.80 -13.56 -9.98
C ASN A 135 -7.04 -12.51 -11.07
N GLY A 136 -6.17 -11.51 -11.17
CA GLY A 136 -6.30 -10.42 -12.15
C GLY A 136 -7.46 -9.47 -11.87
N GLU A 137 -8.04 -9.49 -10.66
CA GLU A 137 -9.11 -8.60 -10.22
C GLU A 137 -8.59 -7.16 -10.10
N TRP A 138 -9.39 -6.19 -10.54
CA TRP A 138 -9.05 -4.76 -10.49
C TRP A 138 -10.06 -4.00 -9.67
N TYR A 139 -9.53 -3.21 -8.74
CA TYR A 139 -10.25 -2.24 -7.96
C TYR A 139 -9.82 -0.86 -8.41
N VAL A 140 -10.80 0.02 -8.55
CA VAL A 140 -10.57 1.42 -8.87
C VAL A 140 -11.23 2.26 -7.80
N LEU A 141 -10.51 3.22 -7.25
CA LEU A 141 -10.96 4.17 -6.28
C LEU A 141 -10.70 5.57 -6.81
N VAL A 142 -11.73 6.41 -6.82
CA VAL A 142 -11.67 7.82 -7.21
C VAL A 142 -12.02 8.66 -5.99
N VAL A 143 -11.06 9.49 -5.57
CA VAL A 143 -11.15 10.34 -4.39
C VAL A 143 -10.94 11.79 -4.82
N PRO A 144 -11.69 12.77 -4.27
CA PRO A 144 -11.33 14.17 -4.46
C PRO A 144 -9.98 14.47 -3.80
N ASN A 145 -9.18 15.30 -4.45
CA ASN A 145 -7.92 15.83 -3.91
C ASN A 145 -8.03 17.30 -3.50
N ASP A 146 -9.11 17.98 -3.93
CA ASP A 146 -9.48 19.34 -3.54
C ASP A 146 -10.79 19.25 -2.73
N ASP A 147 -10.79 19.81 -1.51
CA ASP A 147 -11.94 19.82 -0.60
C ASP A 147 -13.22 20.46 -1.23
N ASN A 148 -13.08 21.25 -2.30
CA ASN A 148 -14.20 21.87 -3.01
C ASN A 148 -14.66 21.07 -4.24
N TYR A 149 -13.98 19.99 -4.59
CA TYR A 149 -14.29 19.21 -5.78
C TYR A 149 -15.29 18.10 -5.45
N VAL A 150 -16.45 18.13 -6.12
CA VAL A 150 -17.50 17.13 -5.94
C VAL A 150 -17.51 16.16 -7.12
N ILE A 151 -17.36 14.87 -6.83
CA ILE A 151 -17.50 13.80 -7.83
C ILE A 151 -19.01 13.58 -8.08
N ALA A 152 -19.51 14.03 -9.22
CA ALA A 152 -20.92 13.90 -9.60
C ALA A 152 -21.17 12.67 -10.48
N ASP A 153 -20.25 12.34 -11.40
CA ASP A 153 -20.39 11.23 -12.35
C ASP A 153 -19.03 10.56 -12.56
N VAL A 154 -18.99 9.23 -12.53
CA VAL A 154 -17.82 8.42 -12.86
C VAL A 154 -18.24 7.33 -13.84
N LYS A 155 -17.54 7.29 -14.98
CA LYS A 155 -17.74 6.30 -16.04
C LYS A 155 -16.39 5.82 -16.53
N ASP A 156 -16.36 4.67 -17.16
CA ASP A 156 -15.13 4.15 -17.74
C ASP A 156 -15.39 3.54 -19.13
N SER A 157 -14.31 3.05 -19.74
CA SER A 157 -14.33 2.45 -21.07
C SER A 157 -15.13 1.16 -21.19
N VAL A 158 -15.40 0.48 -20.08
CA VAL A 158 -15.99 -0.87 -20.06
C VAL A 158 -17.37 -0.94 -19.40
N GLY A 159 -17.87 0.17 -18.87
CA GLY A 159 -19.18 0.23 -18.24
C GLY A 159 -19.19 -0.34 -16.82
N THR A 160 -18.11 -0.20 -16.07
CA THR A 160 -18.03 -0.60 -14.66
C THR A 160 -19.13 0.09 -13.86
N LYS A 161 -19.80 -0.68 -13.01
CA LYS A 161 -20.77 -0.15 -12.06
C LYS A 161 -20.01 0.45 -10.87
N PHE A 162 -19.81 1.76 -10.90
CA PHE A 162 -19.24 2.48 -9.75
C PHE A 162 -20.28 2.60 -8.62
N LEU A 163 -19.80 2.35 -7.41
CA LEU A 163 -20.52 2.54 -6.16
C LEU A 163 -19.96 3.77 -5.44
N GLU A 164 -20.75 4.32 -4.53
CA GLU A 164 -20.44 5.55 -3.83
C GLU A 164 -20.32 5.29 -2.33
N ALA A 165 -19.43 6.03 -1.68
CA ALA A 165 -19.36 6.14 -0.24
C ALA A 165 -18.99 7.58 0.15
N GLU A 166 -19.12 7.90 1.43
CA GLU A 166 -18.66 9.16 1.99
C GLU A 166 -17.47 8.87 2.90
N ASN A 167 -16.43 9.69 2.80
CA ASN A 167 -15.31 9.64 3.74
C ASN A 167 -15.64 10.43 5.02
N ASN A 168 -14.68 10.49 5.95
CA ASN A 168 -14.85 11.17 7.24
C ASN A 168 -15.03 12.70 7.13
N LYS A 169 -14.69 13.29 5.99
CA LYS A 169 -14.93 14.71 5.69
C LYS A 169 -16.29 14.96 5.02
N ASN A 170 -17.13 13.92 4.88
CA ASN A 170 -18.36 13.91 4.09
C ASN A 170 -18.13 14.17 2.60
N GLU A 171 -16.94 13.87 2.09
CA GLU A 171 -16.64 13.95 0.67
C GLU A 171 -17.06 12.64 0.01
N LYS A 172 -17.72 12.77 -1.14
CA LYS A 172 -18.13 11.63 -1.95
C LYS A 172 -16.91 11.01 -2.62
N ILE A 173 -16.74 9.71 -2.40
CA ILE A 173 -15.77 8.86 -3.10
C ILE A 173 -16.51 7.84 -3.97
N CYS A 174 -15.89 7.46 -5.08
CA CYS A 174 -16.44 6.45 -5.99
C CYS A 174 -15.48 5.29 -6.11
N TYR A 175 -15.99 4.06 -6.14
CA TYR A 175 -15.17 2.87 -6.28
C TYR A 175 -15.84 1.84 -7.19
N GLY A 176 -15.02 1.07 -7.91
CA GLY A 176 -15.46 0.09 -8.89
C GLY A 176 -14.65 -1.20 -8.81
N TYR A 177 -15.26 -2.28 -9.27
CA TYR A 177 -14.64 -3.59 -9.40
C TYR A 177 -14.74 -4.07 -10.84
N MET A 178 -13.65 -4.62 -11.34
CA MET A 178 -13.56 -5.27 -12.65
C MET A 178 -12.87 -6.62 -12.49
N GLU A 179 -13.38 -7.65 -13.17
CA GLU A 179 -12.76 -8.97 -13.16
C GLU A 179 -11.37 -8.96 -13.81
N HIS A 180 -11.16 -8.14 -14.84
CA HIS A 180 -9.91 -8.04 -15.60
C HIS A 180 -9.62 -6.61 -16.05
N LYS A 181 -8.33 -6.20 -16.09
CA LYS A 181 -7.95 -4.89 -16.66
C LYS A 181 -8.21 -4.87 -18.17
N PRO A 182 -9.00 -3.90 -18.66
CA PRO A 182 -9.14 -3.71 -20.08
C PRO A 182 -7.88 -3.08 -20.71
N LYS A 183 -7.68 -3.38 -21.99
CA LYS A 183 -6.72 -2.64 -22.82
C LYS A 183 -7.26 -1.24 -23.08
N ASP A 184 -6.36 -0.25 -23.16
CA ASP A 184 -6.69 1.14 -23.45
C ASP A 184 -7.73 1.71 -22.46
N TYR A 185 -7.52 1.43 -21.17
CA TYR A 185 -8.45 1.79 -20.11
C TYR A 185 -8.50 3.30 -19.92
N TRP A 186 -9.72 3.84 -19.88
CA TRP A 186 -9.94 5.23 -19.52
C TRP A 186 -11.06 5.34 -18.50
N ILE A 187 -10.94 6.34 -17.64
CA ILE A 187 -11.99 6.77 -16.73
C ILE A 187 -12.38 8.21 -17.05
N SER A 188 -13.65 8.52 -16.89
CA SER A 188 -14.24 9.85 -17.06
C SER A 188 -14.82 10.28 -15.73
N VAL A 189 -14.28 11.34 -15.15
CA VAL A 189 -14.77 11.94 -13.91
C VAL A 189 -15.38 13.29 -14.24
N ASN A 190 -16.67 13.48 -13.97
CA ASN A 190 -17.42 14.69 -14.31
C ASN A 190 -17.32 15.09 -15.80
N GLY A 191 -17.19 14.10 -16.69
CA GLY A 191 -17.03 14.30 -18.13
C GLY A 191 -15.60 14.54 -18.61
N GLU A 192 -14.63 14.68 -17.71
CA GLU A 192 -13.20 14.78 -18.04
C GLU A 192 -12.58 13.39 -18.16
N LYS A 193 -12.07 13.06 -19.34
CA LYS A 193 -11.55 11.74 -19.69
C LYS A 193 -10.05 11.63 -19.42
N ILE A 194 -9.65 10.59 -18.71
CA ILE A 194 -8.27 10.30 -18.28
C ILE A 194 -7.89 8.90 -18.78
N SER A 195 -6.79 8.81 -19.51
CA SER A 195 -6.23 7.52 -19.97
C SER A 195 -5.33 6.93 -18.89
N LEU A 196 -5.52 5.65 -18.58
CA LEU A 196 -4.86 4.92 -17.49
C LEU A 196 -4.20 3.63 -18.04
N ASP A 197 -3.29 3.82 -18.99
CA ASP A 197 -2.53 2.75 -19.65
C ASP A 197 -1.45 2.16 -18.74
#